data_AF-A0A520C2V0-F1
#
_entry.id   AF-A0A520C2V0-F1
#
_cell.length_a   1.000
_cell.length_b   1.000
_cell.length_c   1.000
_cell.angle_alpha   90.00
_cell.angle_beta   90.00
_cell.angle_gamma   90.00
#
_symmetry.space_group_name_H-M   'P 1'
#
loop_
_entity.id
_entity.type
_entity.pdbx_description
1 polymer ?
#
loop_
_entity_poly.entity_id
_entity_poly.type
_entity_poly.pdbx_seq_one_letter_code
_entity_poly.pdbx_strand_id
1 'polypeptide(L)'
;MQVFLKANAKVWLVADVEGAALARELTTLMSELYIAAMQAATPVRHGMTLVRRQDERIEFARGRLKALDSQFAESYGQAVSAEAMNGLVDAWNTASERVSGLEDIRQALYQSLMPDRRAAFEATAGKMEAVQTVLVRLVCSLRAELHLEPNEQQFMAILEDMKARALRTLDGAFNQTPS
;
A
#
# COMPACT_ATOMS: atom_id res chain seq x y z
N MET A 1 -4.09 13.79 10.55
CA MET A 1 -4.53 15.15 10.16
C MET A 1 -4.67 16.10 11.36
N GLN A 2 -5.46 15.78 12.40
CA GLN A 2 -5.71 16.70 13.53
C GLN A 2 -4.43 17.17 14.26
N VAL A 3 -3.47 16.29 14.50
CA VAL A 3 -2.18 16.65 15.14
C VAL A 3 -1.39 17.64 14.29
N PHE A 4 -1.33 17.39 12.98
CA PHE A 4 -0.67 18.27 12.01
C PHE A 4 -1.30 19.67 12.00
N LEU A 5 -2.63 19.75 11.92
CA LEU A 5 -3.34 21.03 11.93
C LEU A 5 -3.11 21.81 13.23
N LYS A 6 -3.07 21.13 14.38
CA LYS A 6 -2.76 21.76 15.68
C LYS A 6 -1.32 22.29 15.73
N ALA A 7 -0.35 21.56 15.20
CA ALA A 7 1.04 22.02 15.14
C ALA A 7 1.16 23.25 14.22
N ASN A 8 0.52 23.20 13.06
CA ASN A 8 0.59 24.27 12.07
C ASN A 8 -0.10 25.56 12.57
N ALA A 9 -1.22 25.43 13.28
CA ALA A 9 -1.90 26.57 13.89
C ALA A 9 -1.03 27.32 14.93
N LYS A 10 -0.09 26.64 15.60
CA LYS A 10 0.85 27.32 16.51
C LYS A 10 1.83 28.20 15.73
N VAL A 11 2.31 27.72 14.59
CA VAL A 11 3.20 28.49 13.71
C VAL A 11 2.52 29.79 13.27
N TRP A 12 1.22 29.74 12.96
CA TRP A 12 0.46 30.95 12.57
C TRP A 12 0.39 32.03 13.65
N LEU A 13 0.53 31.66 14.92
CA LEU A 13 0.41 32.59 16.04
C LEU A 13 1.74 33.25 16.41
N VAL A 14 2.86 32.61 16.07
CA VAL A 14 4.19 33.01 16.56
C VAL A 14 5.15 33.42 15.45
N ALA A 15 4.95 32.94 14.22
CA ALA A 15 5.81 33.25 13.10
C ALA A 15 5.53 34.65 12.54
N ASP A 16 6.50 35.19 11.83
CA ASP A 16 6.33 36.39 11.03
C ASP A 16 5.29 36.20 9.89
N VAL A 17 5.03 37.28 9.15
CA VAL A 17 3.99 37.28 8.10
C VAL A 17 4.29 36.24 7.01
N GLU A 18 5.56 36.04 6.67
CA GLU A 18 5.98 35.10 5.62
C GLU A 18 5.80 33.65 6.10
N GLY A 19 6.31 33.33 7.28
CA GLY A 19 6.15 32.01 7.91
C GLY A 19 4.68 31.65 8.12
N ALA A 20 3.86 32.61 8.56
CA ALA A 20 2.42 32.41 8.70
C ALA A 20 1.71 32.16 7.35
N ALA A 21 2.13 32.82 6.27
CA ALA A 21 1.57 32.61 4.93
C ALA A 21 1.92 31.21 4.40
N LEU A 22 3.20 30.81 4.47
CA LEU A 22 3.67 29.48 4.06
C LEU A 22 3.00 28.37 4.87
N ALA A 23 2.80 28.59 6.17
CA ALA A 23 2.11 27.66 7.05
C ALA A 23 0.62 27.48 6.65
N ARG A 24 -0.05 28.53 6.18
CA ARG A 24 -1.42 28.43 5.64
C ARG A 24 -1.45 27.67 4.31
N GLU A 25 -0.55 27.99 3.40
CA GLU A 25 -0.40 27.29 2.12
C GLU A 25 -0.17 25.79 2.36
N LEU A 26 0.72 25.44 3.28
CA LEU A 26 0.98 24.06 3.67
C LEU A 26 -0.28 23.34 4.16
N THR A 27 -1.15 24.01 4.92
CA THR A 27 -2.43 23.43 5.38
C THR A 27 -3.36 23.12 4.22
N THR A 28 -3.46 24.03 3.25
CA THR A 28 -4.26 23.84 2.03
C THR A 28 -3.74 22.66 1.23
N LEU A 29 -2.43 22.63 0.93
CA LEU A 29 -1.81 21.55 0.16
C LEU A 29 -1.94 20.20 0.85
N MET A 30 -1.80 20.13 2.18
CA MET A 30 -2.01 18.90 2.94
C MET A 30 -3.46 18.40 2.87
N SER A 31 -4.43 19.32 2.85
CA SER A 31 -5.84 18.96 2.72
C SER A 31 -6.14 18.43 1.31
N GLU A 32 -5.60 19.08 0.27
CA GLU A 32 -5.68 18.61 -1.11
C GLU A 32 -5.03 17.24 -1.29
N LEU A 33 -3.81 17.05 -0.77
CA LEU A 33 -3.09 15.78 -0.79
C LEU A 33 -3.93 14.67 -0.15
N TYR A 34 -4.54 14.94 1.01
CA TYR A 34 -5.37 13.96 1.70
C TYR A 34 -6.60 13.56 0.89
N ILE A 35 -7.30 14.53 0.28
CA ILE A 35 -8.47 14.27 -0.57
C ILE A 35 -8.04 13.46 -1.80
N ALA A 36 -6.97 13.88 -2.47
CA ALA A 36 -6.43 13.18 -3.64
C ALA A 36 -6.05 11.74 -3.29
N ALA A 37 -5.34 11.52 -2.19
CA ALA A 37 -4.96 10.18 -1.74
C ALA A 37 -6.19 9.30 -1.44
N MET A 38 -7.23 9.87 -0.83
CA MET A 38 -8.47 9.14 -0.55
C MET A 38 -9.21 8.75 -1.83
N GLN A 39 -9.33 9.68 -2.78
CA GLN A 39 -9.95 9.42 -4.08
C GLN A 39 -9.17 8.35 -4.85
N ALA A 40 -7.86 8.51 -4.93
CA ALA A 40 -6.98 7.62 -5.68
C ALA A 40 -6.92 6.21 -5.07
N ALA A 41 -7.02 6.07 -3.74
CA ALA A 41 -7.06 4.78 -3.07
C ALA A 41 -8.40 4.02 -3.22
N THR A 42 -9.48 4.68 -3.65
CA THR A 42 -10.82 4.07 -3.74
C THR A 42 -10.89 2.84 -4.66
N PRO A 43 -10.45 2.91 -5.93
CA PRO A 43 -10.47 1.73 -6.82
C PRO A 43 -9.64 0.58 -6.26
N VAL A 44 -8.45 0.87 -5.73
CA VAL A 44 -7.56 -0.14 -5.11
C VAL A 44 -8.26 -0.83 -3.92
N ARG A 45 -8.91 -0.06 -3.04
CA ARG A 45 -9.64 -0.62 -1.89
C ARG A 45 -10.78 -1.52 -2.34
N HIS A 46 -11.56 -1.10 -3.34
CA HIS A 46 -12.65 -1.89 -3.90
C HIS A 46 -12.14 -3.20 -4.50
N GLY A 47 -11.08 -3.12 -5.29
CA GLY A 47 -10.42 -4.30 -5.87
C GLY A 47 -9.89 -5.27 -4.82
N MET A 48 -9.26 -4.76 -3.76
CA MET A 48 -8.76 -5.59 -2.67
C MET A 48 -9.87 -6.32 -1.89
N THR A 49 -11.11 -5.84 -1.91
CA THR A 49 -12.24 -6.61 -1.37
C THR A 49 -12.46 -7.91 -2.13
N LEU A 50 -12.26 -7.92 -3.45
CA LEU A 50 -12.38 -9.13 -4.26
C LEU A 50 -11.25 -10.12 -3.93
N VAL A 51 -10.02 -9.62 -3.77
CA VAL A 51 -8.87 -10.44 -3.36
C VAL A 51 -9.12 -11.08 -1.99
N ARG A 52 -9.61 -10.32 -1.01
CA ARG A 52 -9.94 -10.86 0.33
C ARG A 52 -11.01 -11.94 0.29
N ARG A 53 -12.09 -11.73 -0.47
CA ARG A 53 -13.12 -12.77 -0.66
C ARG A 53 -12.54 -14.02 -1.31
N GLN A 54 -11.57 -13.86 -2.19
CA GLN A 54 -10.88 -14.99 -2.80
C GLN A 54 -9.98 -15.72 -1.79
N ASP A 55 -9.29 -14.99 -0.90
CA ASP A 55 -8.53 -15.59 0.21
C ASP A 55 -9.42 -16.44 1.12
N GLU A 56 -10.60 -15.95 1.50
CA GLU A 56 -11.59 -16.70 2.29
C GLU A 56 -12.00 -18.01 1.59
N ARG A 57 -12.17 -17.99 0.26
CA ARG A 57 -12.49 -19.20 -0.54
C ARG A 57 -11.32 -20.19 -0.58
N ILE A 58 -10.09 -19.68 -0.69
CA ILE A 58 -8.87 -20.51 -0.66
C ILE A 58 -8.74 -21.17 0.71
N GLU A 59 -8.92 -20.42 1.80
CA GLU A 59 -8.87 -20.95 3.16
C GLU A 59 -9.89 -22.07 3.37
N PHE A 60 -11.14 -21.85 2.95
CA PHE A 60 -12.16 -22.89 3.01
C PHE A 60 -11.78 -24.14 2.20
N ALA A 61 -11.25 -23.96 0.98
CA ALA A 61 -10.84 -25.09 0.13
C ALA A 61 -9.65 -25.86 0.74
N ARG A 62 -8.67 -25.15 1.31
CA ARG A 62 -7.53 -25.76 2.03
C ARG A 62 -7.99 -26.51 3.27
N GLY A 63 -9.01 -26.02 3.98
CA GLY A 63 -9.64 -26.74 5.09
C GLY A 63 -10.17 -28.12 4.67
N ARG A 64 -10.80 -28.21 3.49
CA ARG A 64 -11.26 -29.49 2.93
C ARG A 64 -10.10 -30.40 2.52
N LEU A 65 -9.05 -29.86 1.90
CA LEU A 65 -7.86 -30.62 1.54
C LEU A 65 -7.21 -31.25 2.78
N LYS A 66 -7.04 -30.46 3.85
CA LYS A 66 -6.51 -30.94 5.13
C LYS A 66 -7.36 -32.02 5.78
N ALA A 67 -8.68 -31.95 5.64
CA ALA A 67 -9.58 -33.00 6.12
C ALA A 67 -9.36 -34.32 5.35
N LEU A 68 -9.15 -34.25 4.02
CA LEU A 68 -8.80 -35.41 3.20
C LEU A 68 -7.42 -35.98 3.56
N ASP A 69 -6.42 -35.13 3.81
CA ASP A 69 -5.10 -35.56 4.30
C ASP A 69 -5.21 -36.35 5.62
N SER A 70 -6.12 -35.92 6.50
CA SER A 70 -6.34 -36.58 7.79
C SER A 70 -7.01 -37.95 7.59
N GLN A 71 -8.00 -38.05 6.68
CA GLN A 71 -8.61 -39.33 6.30
C GLN A 71 -7.60 -40.29 5.67
N PHE A 72 -6.68 -39.78 4.85
CA PHE A 72 -5.55 -40.55 4.34
C PHE A 72 -4.71 -41.14 5.47
N ALA A 73 -4.28 -40.31 6.43
CA ALA A 73 -3.47 -40.76 7.55
C ALA A 73 -4.17 -41.85 8.39
N GLU A 74 -5.48 -41.71 8.62
CA GLU A 74 -6.28 -42.71 9.34
C GLU A 74 -6.44 -44.03 8.55
N SER A 75 -6.58 -43.93 7.22
CA SER A 75 -6.76 -45.11 6.35
C SER A 75 -5.54 -46.04 6.30
N TYR A 76 -4.31 -45.52 6.50
CA TYR A 76 -3.10 -46.35 6.57
C TYR A 76 -3.07 -47.30 7.76
N GLY A 77 -3.83 -47.00 8.83
CA GLY A 77 -3.97 -47.87 10.01
C GLY A 77 -5.13 -48.85 9.93
N GLN A 78 -5.92 -48.82 8.85
CA GLN A 78 -7.14 -49.62 8.69
C GLN A 78 -7.05 -50.48 7.42
N ALA A 79 -7.71 -51.64 7.41
CA ALA A 79 -7.81 -52.47 6.20
C ALA A 79 -8.84 -51.89 5.22
N VAL A 80 -8.56 -50.70 4.69
CA VAL A 80 -9.40 -50.02 3.70
C VAL A 80 -9.26 -50.73 2.35
N SER A 81 -10.36 -50.89 1.61
CA SER A 81 -10.33 -51.50 0.29
C SER A 81 -9.56 -50.61 -0.70
N ALA A 82 -8.93 -51.23 -1.70
CA ALA A 82 -8.24 -50.51 -2.76
C ALA A 82 -9.17 -49.52 -3.50
N GLU A 83 -10.44 -49.88 -3.68
CA GLU A 83 -11.45 -49.01 -4.30
C GLU A 83 -11.72 -47.75 -3.47
N ALA A 84 -11.87 -47.89 -2.14
CA ALA A 84 -12.08 -46.74 -1.26
C ALA A 84 -10.84 -45.84 -1.18
N MET A 85 -9.64 -46.42 -1.22
CA MET A 85 -8.38 -45.66 -1.29
C MET A 85 -8.28 -44.86 -2.59
N ASN A 86 -8.62 -45.46 -3.74
CA ASN A 86 -8.63 -44.76 -5.03
C ASN A 86 -9.63 -43.58 -5.01
N GLY A 87 -10.82 -43.77 -4.44
CA GLY A 87 -11.80 -42.69 -4.30
C GLY A 87 -11.30 -41.51 -3.44
N LEU A 88 -10.52 -41.79 -2.39
CA LEU A 88 -9.84 -40.78 -1.58
C LEU A 88 -8.77 -40.01 -2.36
N VAL A 89 -7.97 -40.72 -3.17
CA VAL A 89 -6.96 -40.11 -4.06
C VAL A 89 -7.62 -39.16 -5.06
N ASP A 90 -8.67 -39.60 -5.73
CA ASP A 90 -9.39 -38.78 -6.72
C ASP A 90 -10.02 -37.53 -6.07
N ALA A 91 -10.62 -37.69 -4.89
CA ALA A 91 -11.17 -36.58 -4.13
C ALA A 91 -10.10 -35.56 -3.70
N TRP A 92 -8.93 -36.04 -3.29
CA TRP A 92 -7.80 -35.21 -2.92
C TRP A 92 -7.22 -34.46 -4.11
N ASN A 93 -6.99 -35.13 -5.24
CA ASN A 93 -6.50 -34.50 -6.47
C ASN A 93 -7.45 -33.39 -6.91
N THR A 94 -8.76 -33.66 -6.94
CA THR A 94 -9.78 -32.67 -7.29
C THR A 94 -9.78 -31.48 -6.32
N ALA A 95 -9.62 -31.72 -5.02
CA ALA A 95 -9.55 -30.64 -4.02
C ALA A 95 -8.27 -29.80 -4.16
N SER A 96 -7.14 -30.45 -4.45
CA SER A 96 -5.84 -29.81 -4.66
C SER A 96 -5.85 -28.91 -5.90
N GLU A 97 -6.34 -29.42 -7.04
CA GLU A 97 -6.53 -28.65 -8.27
C GLU A 97 -7.43 -27.43 -8.04
N ARG A 98 -8.50 -27.61 -7.26
CA ARG A 98 -9.38 -26.48 -6.89
C ARG A 98 -8.65 -25.42 -6.08
N VAL A 99 -7.81 -25.79 -5.12
CA VAL A 99 -7.00 -24.82 -4.36
C VAL A 99 -6.07 -24.07 -5.30
N SER A 100 -5.33 -24.79 -6.16
CA SER A 100 -4.43 -24.19 -7.15
C SER A 100 -5.15 -23.18 -8.05
N GLY A 101 -6.28 -23.56 -8.65
CA GLY A 101 -7.03 -22.66 -9.51
C GLY A 101 -7.59 -21.43 -8.78
N LEU A 102 -7.94 -21.55 -7.50
CA LEU A 102 -8.35 -20.40 -6.70
C LEU A 102 -7.17 -19.45 -6.41
N GLU A 103 -5.96 -19.98 -6.21
CA GLU A 103 -4.74 -19.20 -6.03
C GLU A 103 -4.34 -18.47 -7.30
N ASP A 104 -4.47 -19.10 -8.46
CA ASP A 104 -4.25 -18.47 -9.77
C ASP A 104 -5.20 -17.30 -9.99
N ILE A 105 -6.49 -17.48 -9.68
CA ILE A 105 -7.49 -16.41 -9.76
C ILE A 105 -7.13 -15.26 -8.81
N ARG A 106 -6.70 -15.56 -7.57
CA ARG A 106 -6.26 -14.52 -6.62
C ARG A 106 -5.08 -13.75 -7.18
N GLN A 107 -4.10 -14.43 -7.76
CA GLN A 107 -2.93 -13.79 -8.35
C GLN A 107 -3.34 -12.90 -9.52
N ALA A 108 -4.21 -13.37 -10.41
CA ALA A 108 -4.73 -12.57 -11.51
C ALA A 108 -5.50 -11.32 -11.02
N LEU A 109 -6.33 -11.46 -9.98
CA LEU A 109 -7.02 -10.33 -9.35
C LEU A 109 -6.04 -9.34 -8.74
N TYR A 110 -4.96 -9.78 -8.12
CA TYR A 110 -3.96 -8.88 -7.57
C TYR A 110 -3.18 -8.15 -8.67
N GLN A 111 -2.81 -8.86 -9.74
CA GLN A 111 -2.12 -8.27 -10.90
C GLN A 111 -2.99 -7.25 -11.63
N SER A 112 -4.29 -7.48 -11.74
CA SER A 112 -5.19 -6.52 -12.37
C SER A 112 -5.31 -5.19 -11.60
N LEU A 113 -4.94 -5.16 -10.31
CA LEU A 113 -4.90 -3.94 -9.49
C LEU A 113 -3.60 -3.16 -9.61
N MET A 114 -2.57 -3.71 -10.25
CA MET A 114 -1.27 -3.04 -10.36
C MET A 114 -1.35 -1.68 -11.07
N PRO A 115 -2.09 -1.52 -12.19
CA PRO A 115 -2.28 -0.21 -12.83
C PRO A 115 -2.94 0.80 -11.89
N ASP A 116 -4.01 0.41 -11.20
CA ASP A 116 -4.71 1.30 -10.26
C ASP A 116 -3.84 1.71 -9.08
N ARG A 117 -3.04 0.78 -8.55
CA ARG A 117 -2.07 1.06 -7.48
C ARG A 117 -1.00 2.04 -7.91
N ARG A 118 -0.48 1.85 -9.13
CA ARG A 118 0.51 2.75 -9.71
C ARG A 118 -0.09 4.14 -9.94
N ALA A 119 -1.25 4.23 -10.57
CA ALA A 119 -1.95 5.50 -10.78
C ALA A 119 -2.25 6.22 -9.47
N ALA A 120 -2.67 5.47 -8.44
CA ALA A 120 -2.95 6.04 -7.12
C ALA A 120 -1.70 6.59 -6.44
N PHE A 121 -0.58 5.88 -6.61
CA PHE A 121 0.71 6.33 -6.13
C PHE A 121 1.16 7.60 -6.85
N GLU A 122 1.16 7.62 -8.17
CA GLU A 122 1.58 8.76 -9.00
C GLU A 122 0.78 10.03 -8.69
N ALA A 123 -0.55 9.89 -8.55
CA ALA A 123 -1.44 10.99 -8.17
C ALA A 123 -1.09 11.58 -6.80
N THR A 124 -0.71 10.73 -5.84
CA THR A 124 -0.34 11.16 -4.48
C THR A 124 1.07 11.77 -4.44
N ALA A 125 2.01 11.20 -5.21
CA ALA A 125 3.40 11.64 -5.26
C ALA A 125 3.53 13.07 -5.81
N GLY A 126 2.81 13.40 -6.89
CA GLY A 126 2.82 14.75 -7.45
C GLY A 126 2.33 15.81 -6.47
N LYS A 127 1.31 15.49 -5.66
CA LYS A 127 0.81 16.39 -4.61
C LYS A 127 1.75 16.49 -3.40
N MET A 128 2.46 15.40 -3.09
CA MET A 128 3.45 15.37 -2.00
C MET A 128 4.63 16.30 -2.28
N GLU A 129 5.07 16.41 -3.53
CA GLU A 129 6.16 17.30 -3.94
C GLU A 129 5.86 18.76 -3.53
N ALA A 130 4.68 19.27 -3.89
CA ALA A 130 4.26 20.62 -3.52
C ALA A 130 4.26 20.84 -1.99
N VAL A 131 3.75 19.86 -1.22
CA VAL A 131 3.77 19.90 0.24
C VAL A 131 5.20 19.99 0.77
N GLN A 132 6.10 19.15 0.26
CA GLN A 132 7.48 19.09 0.73
C GLN A 132 8.26 20.37 0.41
N THR A 133 8.06 20.94 -0.78
CA THR A 133 8.65 22.23 -1.17
C THR A 133 8.21 23.35 -0.23
N VAL A 134 6.91 23.47 0.05
CA VAL A 134 6.40 24.50 0.96
C VAL A 134 6.89 24.26 2.39
N LEU A 135 7.01 23.01 2.82
CA LEU A 135 7.58 22.68 4.12
C LEU A 135 9.05 23.11 4.24
N VAL A 136 9.87 22.88 3.21
CA VAL A 136 11.27 23.34 3.17
C VAL A 136 11.33 24.86 3.28
N ARG A 137 10.53 25.57 2.48
CA ARG A 137 10.45 27.04 2.52
C ARG A 137 10.03 27.55 3.90
N LEU A 138 9.02 26.92 4.50
CA LEU A 138 8.57 27.27 5.84
C LEU A 138 9.70 27.10 6.87
N VAL A 139 10.44 25.98 6.83
CA VAL A 139 11.59 25.77 7.72
C VAL A 139 12.67 26.83 7.49
N CYS A 140 12.95 27.20 6.24
CA CYS A 140 13.95 28.21 5.92
C CYS A 140 13.54 29.61 6.41
N SER A 141 12.27 29.98 6.24
CA SER A 141 11.69 31.22 6.77
C SER A 141 11.79 31.28 8.30
N LEU A 142 11.39 30.20 8.99
CA LEU A 142 11.49 30.13 10.45
C LEU A 142 12.95 30.18 10.95
N ARG A 143 13.90 29.62 10.19
CA ARG A 143 15.34 29.73 10.51
C ARG A 143 15.82 31.18 10.39
N ALA A 144 15.41 31.88 9.33
CA ALA A 144 15.73 33.29 9.13
C ALA A 144 15.23 34.16 10.28
N GLU A 145 13.99 33.90 10.74
CA GLU A 145 13.37 34.59 11.88
C GLU A 145 14.19 34.40 13.18
N LEU A 146 14.79 33.22 13.36
CA LEU A 146 15.68 32.90 14.48
C LEU A 146 17.13 33.37 14.28
N HIS A 147 17.40 34.20 13.26
CA HIS A 147 18.74 34.67 12.89
C HIS A 147 19.72 33.53 12.54
N LEU A 148 19.21 32.41 12.05
CA LEU A 148 20.01 31.30 11.51
C LEU A 148 20.08 31.40 9.98
N GLU A 149 21.12 30.83 9.40
CA GLU A 149 21.24 30.75 7.94
C GLU A 149 20.10 29.90 7.35
N PRO A 150 19.31 30.40 6.39
CA PRO A 150 18.14 29.68 5.87
C PRO A 150 18.50 28.37 5.16
N ASN A 151 19.61 28.33 4.41
CA ASN A 151 20.11 27.15 3.69
C ASN A 151 19.09 26.50 2.72
N GLU A 152 18.20 27.29 2.11
CA GLU A 152 17.12 26.77 1.25
C GLU A 152 17.65 25.87 0.13
N GLN A 153 18.71 26.29 -0.56
CA GLN A 153 19.29 25.50 -1.64
C GLN A 153 19.78 24.13 -1.18
N GLN A 154 20.37 24.04 0.02
CA GLN A 154 20.82 22.78 0.60
C GLN A 154 19.64 21.88 0.95
N PHE A 155 18.59 22.43 1.59
CA PHE A 155 17.39 21.66 1.93
C PHE A 155 16.64 21.17 0.68
N MET A 156 16.57 22.00 -0.36
CA MET A 156 15.97 21.61 -1.65
C MET A 156 16.79 20.50 -2.33
N ALA A 157 18.12 20.55 -2.28
CA ALA A 157 18.96 19.47 -2.79
C ALA A 157 18.73 18.15 -2.04
N ILE A 158 18.57 18.20 -0.71
CA ILE A 158 18.22 17.02 0.10
C ILE A 158 16.84 16.48 -0.30
N LEU A 159 15.87 17.36 -0.53
CA LEU A 159 14.53 16.99 -0.97
C LEU A 159 14.55 16.26 -2.31
N GLU A 160 15.29 16.77 -3.30
CA GLU A 160 15.43 16.13 -4.62
C GLU A 160 16.10 14.76 -4.53
N ASP A 161 17.15 14.62 -3.71
CA ASP A 161 17.80 13.33 -3.47
C ASP A 161 16.86 12.31 -2.78
N MET A 162 16.05 12.76 -1.82
CA MET A 162 14.99 11.95 -1.21
C MET A 162 13.95 11.50 -2.25
N LYS A 163 13.50 12.41 -3.12
CA LYS A 163 12.56 12.13 -4.21
C LYS A 163 13.13 11.08 -5.18
N ALA A 164 14.37 11.25 -5.61
CA ALA A 164 15.04 10.31 -6.50
C ALA A 164 15.20 8.91 -5.88
N ARG A 165 15.48 8.80 -4.58
CA ARG A 165 15.48 7.50 -3.87
C ARG A 165 14.09 6.87 -3.77
N ALA A 166 13.06 7.66 -3.49
CA ALA A 166 11.69 7.18 -3.42
C ALA A 166 11.26 6.60 -4.77
N LEU A 167 11.45 7.35 -5.87
CA LEU A 167 11.13 6.92 -7.23
C LEU A 167 11.84 5.61 -7.61
N ARG A 168 13.13 5.48 -7.32
CA ARG A 168 13.86 4.21 -7.57
C ARG A 168 13.27 3.02 -6.82
N THR A 169 12.87 3.22 -5.57
CA THR A 169 12.21 2.16 -4.78
C THR A 169 10.89 1.74 -5.41
N LEU A 170 10.13 2.69 -5.95
CA LEU A 170 8.84 2.43 -6.58
C LEU A 170 8.98 1.73 -7.92
N ASP A 171 9.90 2.18 -8.76
CA ASP A 171 10.22 1.50 -10.01
C ASP A 171 10.62 0.05 -9.75
N GLY A 172 11.41 -0.19 -8.70
CA GLY A 172 11.73 -1.54 -8.25
C GLY A 172 10.50 -2.36 -7.81
N ALA A 173 9.56 -1.74 -7.10
CA ALA A 173 8.34 -2.40 -6.63
C ALA A 173 7.33 -2.71 -7.75
N PHE A 174 7.25 -1.88 -8.79
CA PHE A 174 6.28 -2.04 -9.89
C PHE A 174 6.85 -2.76 -11.12
N ASN A 175 8.18 -2.79 -11.31
CA ASN A 175 8.82 -3.49 -12.44
C ASN A 175 9.21 -4.94 -12.13
N GLN A 176 9.06 -5.42 -10.88
CA GLN A 176 9.18 -6.84 -10.58
C GLN A 176 8.00 -7.60 -11.18
N THR A 177 8.20 -8.15 -12.37
CA THR A 177 7.28 -9.14 -12.95
C THR A 177 7.31 -10.37 -12.04
N PRO A 178 6.16 -10.94 -11.62
CA PRO A 178 6.16 -12.19 -10.89
C PRO A 178 6.78 -13.26 -11.79
N SER A 179 7.92 -13.81 -11.37
CA SER A 179 8.54 -15.00 -11.94
C SER A 179 7.78 -16.25 -11.56
#